data_AF-A0AA45MIU5-F1
#
_entry.id   AF-A0AA45MIU5-F1
#
_cell.length_a   1.000
_cell.length_b   1.000
_cell.length_c   1.000
_cell.angle_alpha   90.00
_cell.angle_beta   90.00
_cell.angle_gamma   90.00
#
_symmetry.space_group_name_H-M   'P 1'
#
loop_
_entity.id
_entity.type
_entity.pdbx_description
1 polymer ?
#
loop_
_entity_poly.entity_id
_entity_poly.type
_entity_poly.pdbx_seq_one_letter_code
_entity_poly.pdbx_strand_id
1 'polypeptide(L)'
;MSFPKRIEEISVEDLDRYRWCYFHDDEGEYDSFEWVIPETHPKFSEDVIQLELATFRFHGGEELLGMFDGSKCFSIYLAGEWHGLWYGVRIPTEQDKAKLKMALGGLGLDLPVVATAKWSGKSESYKGIRYYDEAKNEVEV
;
A
#
# COMPACT_ATOMS: atom_id res chain seq x y z
N MET A 1 -13.84 10.28 -19.87
CA MET A 1 -12.51 10.53 -19.29
C MET A 1 -12.65 10.32 -17.79
N SER A 2 -11.83 9.47 -17.17
CA SER A 2 -11.80 9.34 -15.70
C SER A 2 -10.98 10.50 -15.14
N PHE A 3 -11.52 11.24 -14.18
CA PHE A 3 -10.75 12.24 -13.45
C PHE A 3 -9.68 11.54 -12.59
N PRO A 4 -8.57 12.23 -12.25
CA PRO A 4 -7.64 11.75 -11.23
C PRO A 4 -8.40 11.37 -9.96
N LYS A 5 -7.93 10.33 -9.28
CA LYS A 5 -8.51 9.81 -8.03
C LYS A 5 -7.52 10.00 -6.90
N ARG A 6 -7.99 10.33 -5.69
CA ARG A 6 -7.10 10.36 -4.52
C ARG A 6 -6.69 8.95 -4.15
N ILE A 7 -5.45 8.76 -3.71
CA ILE A 7 -4.95 7.43 -3.30
C ILE A 7 -5.78 6.85 -2.16
N GLU A 8 -6.23 7.68 -1.21
CA GLU A 8 -7.08 7.25 -0.10
C GLU A 8 -8.44 6.69 -0.54
N GLU A 9 -8.89 7.04 -1.74
CA GLU A 9 -10.16 6.57 -2.32
C GLU A 9 -9.98 5.29 -3.16
N ILE A 10 -8.74 4.87 -3.43
CA ILE A 10 -8.45 3.67 -4.21
C ILE A 10 -8.91 2.44 -3.44
N SER A 11 -9.73 1.63 -4.12
CA SER A 11 -10.21 0.35 -3.63
C SER A 11 -9.36 -0.80 -4.16
N VAL A 12 -9.53 -1.98 -3.56
CA VAL A 12 -8.91 -3.22 -4.06
C VAL A 12 -9.42 -3.54 -5.47
N GLU A 13 -10.71 -3.30 -5.73
CA GLU A 13 -11.34 -3.50 -7.04
C GLU A 13 -10.73 -2.59 -8.12
N ASP A 14 -10.40 -1.34 -7.76
CA ASP A 14 -9.70 -0.43 -8.66
C ASP A 14 -8.32 -0.97 -9.05
N LEU A 15 -7.55 -1.43 -8.06
CA LEU A 15 -6.19 -1.96 -8.23
C LEU A 15 -6.17 -3.29 -9.00
N ASP A 16 -7.21 -4.11 -8.86
CA ASP A 16 -7.31 -5.35 -9.62
C ASP A 16 -7.65 -5.11 -11.09
N ARG A 17 -8.53 -4.13 -11.35
CA ARG A 17 -9.08 -3.86 -12.68
C ARG A 17 -8.17 -3.06 -13.60
N TYR A 18 -7.39 -2.13 -13.05
CA TYR A 18 -6.55 -1.22 -13.84
C TYR A 18 -5.16 -1.08 -13.26
N ARG A 19 -4.19 -0.74 -14.11
CA ARG A 19 -2.92 -0.17 -13.66
C ARG A 19 -3.11 1.30 -13.32
N TRP A 20 -2.40 1.77 -12.31
CA TRP A 20 -2.48 3.14 -11.81
C TRP A 20 -1.08 3.74 -11.70
N CYS A 21 -0.91 4.98 -12.13
CA CYS A 21 0.32 5.73 -11.90
C CYS A 21 0.02 7.03 -11.16
N TYR A 22 1.01 7.50 -10.40
CA TYR A 22 0.94 8.81 -9.78
C TYR A 22 0.74 9.89 -10.83
N PHE A 23 -0.06 10.90 -10.50
CA PHE A 23 -0.39 11.99 -11.39
C PHE A 23 0.01 13.32 -10.77
N HIS A 24 0.62 14.15 -11.60
CA HIS A 24 0.92 15.54 -11.30
C HIS A 24 0.48 16.39 -12.50
N ASP A 25 -0.03 17.57 -12.21
CA ASP A 25 -0.35 18.56 -13.23
C ASP A 25 0.33 19.87 -12.85
N ASP A 26 1.45 20.18 -13.52
CA ASP A 26 2.28 21.37 -13.23
C ASP A 26 1.48 22.69 -13.34
N GLU A 27 0.41 22.70 -14.14
CA GLU A 27 -0.47 23.85 -14.39
C GLU A 27 -1.79 23.77 -13.59
N GLY A 28 -2.02 22.69 -12.85
CA GLY A 28 -3.29 22.37 -12.19
C GLY A 28 -3.21 22.29 -10.66
N GLU A 29 -4.26 21.74 -10.04
CA GLU A 29 -4.38 21.61 -8.58
C GLU A 29 -3.92 20.23 -8.06
N TYR A 30 -3.42 19.36 -8.93
CA TYR A 30 -3.10 17.97 -8.59
C TYR A 30 -1.64 17.81 -8.16
N ASP A 31 -1.42 17.69 -6.86
CA ASP A 31 -0.09 17.38 -6.32
C ASP A 31 0.30 15.93 -6.64
N SER A 32 1.53 15.77 -7.13
CA SER A 32 2.23 14.50 -7.11
C SER A 32 2.13 13.89 -5.71
N PHE A 33 2.02 12.56 -5.61
CA PHE A 33 1.90 11.82 -4.34
C PHE A 33 0.52 11.73 -3.68
N GLU A 34 -0.49 12.53 -4.07
CA GLU A 34 -1.85 12.38 -3.55
C GLU A 34 -2.84 11.80 -4.57
N TRP A 35 -2.53 11.96 -5.86
CA TRP A 35 -3.44 11.63 -6.95
C TRP A 35 -2.86 10.57 -7.87
N VAL A 36 -3.75 9.72 -8.38
CA VAL A 36 -3.43 8.68 -9.37
C VAL A 36 -4.41 8.71 -10.54
N ILE A 37 -3.95 8.24 -11.69
CA ILE A 37 -4.77 8.05 -12.88
C ILE A 37 -4.65 6.59 -13.36
N PRO A 38 -5.73 6.01 -13.92
CA PRO A 38 -5.70 4.66 -14.44
C PRO A 38 -5.06 4.63 -15.83
N GLU A 39 -4.65 3.45 -16.29
CA GLU A 39 -4.07 3.23 -17.62
C GLU A 39 -4.95 3.64 -18.81
N THR A 40 -6.25 3.80 -18.60
CA THR A 40 -7.17 4.33 -19.60
C THR A 40 -7.10 5.85 -19.77
N HIS A 41 -6.37 6.56 -18.90
CA HIS A 41 -6.24 8.01 -18.93
C HIS A 41 -5.16 8.44 -19.95
N PRO A 42 -5.38 9.49 -20.78
CA PRO A 42 -4.43 9.89 -21.82
C PRO A 42 -3.05 10.31 -21.33
N LYS A 43 -2.94 10.76 -20.07
CA LYS A 43 -1.69 11.15 -19.42
C LYS A 43 -1.02 9.99 -18.64
N PHE A 44 -1.56 8.76 -18.72
CA PHE A 44 -0.94 7.62 -18.05
C PHE A 44 0.45 7.35 -18.63
N SER A 45 1.39 6.97 -17.75
CA SER A 45 2.74 6.58 -18.14
C SER A 45 3.21 5.41 -17.30
N GLU A 46 3.79 4.41 -17.98
CA GLU A 46 4.42 3.26 -17.32
C GLU A 46 5.77 3.61 -16.70
N ASP A 47 6.39 4.71 -17.16
CA ASP A 47 7.69 5.19 -16.67
C ASP A 47 7.58 5.94 -15.33
N VAL A 48 6.35 6.24 -14.90
CA VAL A 48 6.07 6.87 -13.61
C VAL A 48 5.86 5.80 -12.54
N ILE A 49 6.11 6.15 -11.27
CA ILE A 49 5.81 5.30 -10.12
C ILE A 49 4.35 4.83 -10.22
N GLN A 50 4.15 3.53 -10.03
CA GLN A 50 2.84 2.90 -10.12
C GLN A 50 2.30 2.53 -8.75
N LEU A 51 0.99 2.64 -8.62
CA LEU A 51 0.21 2.09 -7.53
C LEU A 51 -0.33 0.73 -8.00
N GLU A 52 0.01 -0.33 -7.28
CA GLU A 52 -0.23 -1.69 -7.74
C GLU A 52 -1.04 -2.49 -6.72
N LEU A 53 -1.85 -3.43 -7.19
CA LEU A 53 -2.39 -4.49 -6.34
C LEU A 53 -1.23 -5.29 -5.75
N ALA A 54 -1.32 -5.63 -4.48
CA ALA A 54 -0.40 -6.54 -3.81
C ALA A 54 -1.16 -7.73 -3.21
N THR A 55 -0.52 -8.88 -3.18
CA THR A 55 -0.98 -10.09 -2.49
C THR A 55 -0.20 -10.26 -1.20
N PHE A 56 -0.88 -10.65 -0.13
CA PHE A 56 -0.34 -10.84 1.21
C PHE A 56 -0.58 -12.29 1.63
N ARG A 57 0.45 -13.12 1.56
CA ARG A 57 0.39 -14.54 1.91
C ARG A 57 0.84 -14.77 3.34
N PHE A 58 -0.06 -15.26 4.17
CA PHE A 58 0.19 -15.62 5.56
C PHE A 58 0.72 -17.05 5.68
N HIS A 59 1.36 -17.38 6.81
CA HIS A 59 1.95 -18.70 7.01
C HIS A 59 0.93 -19.86 6.97
N GLY A 60 -0.33 -19.59 7.34
CA GLY A 60 -1.43 -20.56 7.24
C GLY A 60 -1.91 -20.83 5.80
N GLY A 61 -1.41 -20.08 4.82
CA GLY A 61 -1.78 -20.19 3.41
C GLY A 61 -2.92 -19.26 3.01
N GLU A 62 -3.52 -18.54 3.96
CA GLU A 62 -4.48 -17.48 3.67
C GLU A 62 -3.81 -16.35 2.88
N GLU A 63 -4.54 -15.83 1.91
CA GLU A 63 -4.12 -14.71 1.09
C GLU A 63 -5.10 -13.56 1.22
N LEU A 64 -4.55 -12.37 1.41
CA LEU A 64 -5.31 -11.12 1.38
C LEU A 64 -4.76 -10.20 0.32
N LEU A 65 -5.58 -9.23 -0.06
CA LEU A 65 -5.23 -8.22 -1.04
C LEU A 65 -4.84 -6.92 -0.35
N GLY A 66 -4.02 -6.15 -1.04
CA GLY A 66 -3.74 -4.79 -0.64
C GLY A 66 -3.04 -4.01 -1.75
N MET A 67 -2.21 -3.08 -1.36
CA MET A 67 -1.65 -2.06 -2.23
C MET A 67 -0.14 -1.94 -2.03
N PHE A 68 0.57 -1.75 -3.13
CA PHE A 68 1.97 -1.34 -3.14
C PHE A 68 2.08 0.03 -3.81
N ASP A 69 2.74 0.98 -3.14
CA ASP A 69 2.86 2.37 -3.59
C ASP A 69 3.98 2.64 -4.61
N GLY A 70 4.66 1.58 -5.08
CA GLY A 70 5.77 1.67 -6.01
C GLY A 70 7.13 1.99 -5.36
N SER A 71 7.15 2.53 -4.14
CA SER A 71 8.35 2.94 -3.43
C SER A 71 8.88 1.81 -2.52
N LYS A 72 8.28 1.67 -1.34
CA LYS A 72 8.55 0.68 -0.28
C LYS A 72 7.31 0.37 0.55
N CYS A 73 6.18 1.05 0.32
CA CYS A 73 5.03 0.93 1.18
C CYS A 73 4.08 -0.14 0.67
N PHE A 74 3.95 -1.20 1.46
CA PHE A 74 2.87 -2.17 1.34
C PHE A 74 1.80 -1.85 2.40
N SER A 75 0.55 -1.76 1.95
CA SER A 75 -0.62 -1.58 2.80
C SER A 75 -1.59 -2.73 2.55
N ILE A 76 -1.98 -3.43 3.60
CA ILE A 76 -2.94 -4.54 3.52
C ILE A 76 -4.37 -4.00 3.75
N TYR A 77 -5.35 -4.53 3.03
CA TYR A 77 -6.75 -4.19 3.25
C TYR A 77 -7.37 -5.21 4.22
N LEU A 78 -7.74 -4.76 5.43
CA LEU A 78 -8.29 -5.60 6.49
C LEU A 78 -9.55 -4.97 7.06
N ALA A 79 -10.61 -5.77 7.24
CA ALA A 79 -11.84 -5.34 7.90
C ALA A 79 -12.43 -4.01 7.36
N GLY A 80 -12.25 -3.71 6.07
CA GLY A 80 -12.74 -2.50 5.44
C GLY A 80 -11.78 -1.29 5.46
N GLU A 81 -10.60 -1.44 6.06
CA GLU A 81 -9.62 -0.35 6.24
C GLU A 81 -8.24 -0.70 5.67
N TRP A 82 -7.49 0.33 5.28
CA TRP A 82 -6.10 0.22 4.85
C TRP A 82 -5.15 0.24 6.06
N HIS A 83 -4.28 -0.75 6.17
CA HIS A 83 -3.24 -0.83 7.18
C HIS A 83 -1.85 -0.84 6.55
N GLY A 84 -1.08 0.23 6.73
CA GLY A 84 0.30 0.30 6.28
C GLY A 84 1.23 -0.60 7.10
N LEU A 85 2.15 -1.29 6.43
CA LEU A 85 3.23 -2.05 7.09
C LEU A 85 4.58 -1.32 7.03
N TRP A 86 4.63 -0.16 6.37
CA TRP A 86 5.79 0.71 6.30
C TRP A 86 5.39 2.16 6.58
N TYR A 87 5.97 2.77 7.60
CA TYR A 87 5.65 4.14 8.03
C TYR A 87 6.75 5.15 7.70
N GLY A 88 7.85 4.73 7.06
CA GLY A 88 8.97 5.61 6.75
C GLY A 88 9.52 6.25 8.01
N VAL A 89 9.63 7.58 8.04
CA VAL A 89 10.13 8.34 9.21
C VAL A 89 9.08 8.57 10.30
N ARG A 90 7.82 8.14 10.09
CA ARG A 90 6.77 8.26 11.11
C ARG A 90 6.87 7.07 12.07
N ILE A 91 7.06 7.36 13.35
CA ILE A 91 7.01 6.33 14.39
C ILE A 91 5.54 5.87 14.55
N PRO A 92 5.24 4.56 14.42
CA PRO A 92 3.88 4.05 14.62
C PRO A 92 3.46 4.23 16.07
N THR A 93 2.26 4.75 16.27
CA THR A 93 1.68 4.91 17.61
C THR A 93 1.27 3.55 18.17
N GLU A 94 1.08 3.46 19.49
CA GLU A 94 0.50 2.24 20.10
C GLU A 94 -0.89 1.92 19.54
N GLN A 95 -1.65 2.95 19.12
CA GLN A 95 -2.93 2.77 18.47
C GLN A 95 -2.79 2.12 17.08
N ASP A 96 -1.80 2.52 16.28
CA ASP A 96 -1.53 1.90 14.98
C ASP A 96 -1.26 0.39 15.14
N LYS A 97 -0.38 0.04 16.09
CA LYS A 97 -0.02 -1.35 16.40
C LYS A 97 -1.23 -2.14 16.89
N ALA A 98 -2.01 -1.56 17.81
CA ALA A 98 -3.19 -2.20 18.37
C ALA A 98 -4.28 -2.45 17.30
N LYS A 99 -4.48 -1.49 16.38
CA LYS A 99 -5.43 -1.63 15.26
C LYS A 99 -5.05 -2.80 14.35
N LEU A 100 -3.79 -2.85 13.90
CA LEU A 100 -3.32 -3.95 13.04
C LEU A 100 -3.48 -5.31 13.75
N LYS A 101 -3.04 -5.41 15.01
CA LYS A 101 -3.14 -6.64 15.80
C LYS A 101 -4.59 -7.09 15.97
N MET A 102 -5.50 -6.16 16.25
CA MET A 102 -6.92 -6.45 16.41
C MET A 102 -7.56 -6.90 15.09
N ALA A 103 -7.23 -6.26 13.97
CA ALA A 103 -7.74 -6.63 12.65
C ALA A 103 -7.28 -8.04 12.24
N LEU A 104 -6.00 -8.35 12.44
CA LEU A 104 -5.44 -9.69 12.19
C LEU A 104 -6.08 -10.75 13.10
N GLY A 105 -6.17 -10.48 14.40
CA GLY A 105 -6.78 -11.39 15.37
C GLY A 105 -8.26 -11.67 15.11
N GLY A 106 -9.01 -10.67 14.61
CA GLY A 106 -10.41 -10.84 14.20
C GLY A 106 -10.60 -11.79 13.01
N LEU A 107 -9.55 -12.01 12.22
CA LEU A 107 -9.53 -12.92 11.07
C LEU A 107 -8.75 -14.22 11.37
N GLY A 108 -8.20 -14.37 12.58
CA GLY A 108 -7.36 -15.52 12.94
C GLY A 108 -6.04 -15.59 12.16
N LEU A 109 -5.53 -14.45 11.70
CA LEU A 109 -4.28 -14.34 10.94
C LEU A 109 -3.12 -13.98 11.84
N ASP A 110 -1.96 -14.55 11.57
CA ASP A 110 -0.72 -14.30 12.32
C ASP A 110 0.43 -13.90 11.39
N LEU A 111 1.28 -12.99 11.86
CA LEU A 111 2.53 -12.62 11.20
C LEU A 111 3.58 -13.73 11.40
N PRO A 112 4.55 -13.92 10.48
CA PRO A 112 4.86 -13.05 9.36
C PRO A 112 3.94 -13.22 8.16
N VAL A 113 3.86 -12.16 7.37
CA VAL A 113 3.19 -12.13 6.07
C VAL A 113 4.20 -11.82 4.97
N VAL A 114 4.03 -12.41 3.78
CA VAL A 114 4.81 -12.08 2.59
C VAL A 114 3.92 -11.27 1.65
N ALA A 115 4.31 -10.03 1.40
CA ALA A 115 3.66 -9.16 0.43
C ALA A 115 4.35 -9.29 -0.94
N THR A 116 3.59 -9.30 -2.03
CA THR A 116 4.10 -9.33 -3.40
C THR A 116 3.26 -8.43 -4.30
N ALA A 117 3.90 -7.45 -4.95
CA ALA A 117 3.26 -6.55 -5.90
C ALA A 117 2.97 -7.26 -7.25
N LYS A 118 1.79 -7.01 -7.81
CA LYS A 118 1.26 -7.72 -8.99
C LYS A 118 2.09 -7.49 -10.26
N TRP A 119 2.55 -6.27 -10.53
CA TRP A 119 3.20 -5.92 -11.79
C TRP A 119 4.71 -5.86 -11.68
N SER A 120 5.24 -5.20 -10.65
CA SER A 120 6.69 -5.10 -10.44
C SER A 120 7.31 -6.38 -9.86
N GLY A 121 6.51 -7.27 -9.28
CA GLY A 121 7.00 -8.50 -8.64
C GLY A 121 7.83 -8.26 -7.37
N LYS A 122 7.93 -7.01 -6.90
CA LYS A 122 8.61 -6.67 -5.65
C LYS A 122 7.93 -7.42 -4.51
N SER A 123 8.73 -7.96 -3.61
CA SER A 123 8.23 -8.74 -2.48
C SER A 123 9.00 -8.44 -1.21
N GLU A 124 8.28 -8.38 -0.10
CA GLU A 124 8.81 -8.11 1.24
C GLU A 124 8.10 -9.00 2.26
N SER A 125 8.83 -9.45 3.28
CA SER A 125 8.25 -10.19 4.39
C SER A 125 8.14 -9.28 5.60
N TYR A 126 6.98 -9.21 6.23
CA TYR A 126 6.72 -8.38 7.41
C TYR A 126 6.42 -9.24 8.63
N LYS A 127 7.12 -8.99 9.73
CA LYS A 127 6.84 -9.54 11.07
C LYS A 127 6.09 -8.54 11.96
N GLY A 128 5.96 -7.30 11.50
CA GLY A 128 5.34 -6.19 12.20
C GLY A 128 5.26 -4.95 11.31
N ILE A 129 5.00 -3.80 11.93
CA ILE A 129 5.06 -2.50 11.27
C ILE A 129 6.52 -2.05 11.24
N ARG A 130 7.00 -1.65 10.05
CA ARG A 130 8.35 -1.14 9.85
C ARG A 130 8.40 0.38 9.77
N TYR A 131 9.44 0.97 10.34
CA TYR A 131 9.70 2.41 10.30
C TYR A 131 11.18 2.72 10.57
N TYR A 132 11.58 3.96 10.32
CA TYR A 132 12.89 4.49 10.71
C TYR A 132 12.79 5.15 12.10
N ASP A 133 13.67 4.73 13.02
CA ASP A 133 13.83 5.40 14.32
C ASP A 133 14.54 6.76 14.19
N GLU A 134 14.70 7.47 15.30
CA GLU A 134 15.38 8.78 15.33
C GLU A 134 16.84 8.71 14.86
N ALA A 135 17.49 7.55 15.00
CA ALA A 135 18.84 7.28 14.54
C ALA A 135 18.90 6.78 13.08
N LYS A 136 17.75 6.76 12.38
CA LYS A 136 17.57 6.27 11.00
C LYS A 136 17.87 4.78 10.83
N ASN A 137 17.77 4.00 11.91
CA ASN A 137 17.76 2.55 11.81
C ASN A 137 16.36 2.08 11.43
N GLU A 138 16.28 1.07 10.57
CA GLU A 138 15.01 0.40 10.30
C GLU A 138 14.65 -0.50 11.47
N VAL A 139 13.45 -0.29 12.02
CA VAL A 139 12.90 -1.02 13.17
C VAL A 139 11.59 -1.66 12.74
N GLU A 140 11.34 -2.87 13.24
CA GLU A 140 10.10 -3.63 13.02
C GLU A 140 9.47 -3.96 14.38
N VAL A 141 8.19 -3.61 14.55
CA VAL A 141 7.45 -3.69 15.82
C VAL A 141 6.09 -4.35 15.69
#